data_AF-A0A5B7C5F3-F1
#
_entry.id   AF-A0A5B7C5F3-F1
#
_cell.length_a   1.000
_cell.length_b   1.000
_cell.length_c   1.000
_cell.angle_alpha   90.00
_cell.angle_beta   90.00
_cell.angle_gamma   90.00
#
_symmetry.space_group_name_H-M   'P 1'
#
loop_
_entity.id
_entity.type
_entity.pdbx_description
1 polymer ?
#
loop_
_entity_poly.entity_id
_entity_poly.type
_entity_poly.pdbx_seq_one_letter_code
_entity_poly.pdbx_strand_id
1 'polypeptide(L)'
;RIWVCVSEPFDEIRIAKTILKAVGVDVLDFFNWPNFQELLRSSIEGKKLLLVLDDVWTDDYKKWEPLKLPLISSAPGSRILVTTRNERVSKMMEATYTLPLGKLFVE
;
A
#
# COMPACT_ATOMS: atom_id res chain seq x y z
N ARG A 1 -11.84 4.27 2.84
CA ARG A 1 -11.23 3.65 1.65
C ARG A 1 -10.16 4.58 1.14
N ILE A 2 -9.00 4.06 0.77
CA ILE A 2 -7.82 4.83 0.35
C ILE A 2 -7.34 4.25 -0.97
N TRP A 3 -7.05 5.09 -1.95
CA TRP A 3 -6.51 4.68 -3.25
C TRP A 3 -5.19 5.39 -3.48
N VAL A 4 -4.14 4.62 -3.78
CA VAL A 4 -2.80 5.13 -4.05
C VAL A 4 -2.36 4.57 -5.40
N CYS A 5 -2.10 5.45 -6.36
CA CYS A 5 -1.42 5.07 -7.59
C CYS A 5 0.09 4.99 -7.32
N VAL A 6 0.64 3.80 -7.47
CA VAL A 6 2.05 3.49 -7.20
C VAL A 6 2.82 3.66 -8.50
N SER A 7 3.24 4.89 -8.79
CA SER A 7 4.14 5.16 -9.92
C SER A 7 5.49 4.46 -9.75
N GLU A 8 6.17 4.15 -10.85
CA GLU A 8 7.61 3.83 -10.84
C GLU A 8 8.46 5.11 -10.76
N PRO A 9 9.51 5.16 -9.91
CA PRO A 9 9.95 4.10 -9.00
C PRO A 9 9.06 3.98 -7.76
N PHE A 10 9.04 2.80 -7.14
CA PHE A 10 8.39 2.62 -5.85
C PHE A 10 9.04 3.52 -4.79
N ASP A 11 8.26 4.50 -4.33
CA ASP A 11 8.63 5.54 -3.36
C ASP A 11 7.76 5.39 -2.11
N GLU A 12 8.37 4.82 -1.07
CA GLU A 12 7.73 4.50 0.20
C GLU A 12 7.19 5.75 0.89
N ILE A 13 7.95 6.85 0.82
CA ILE A 13 7.60 8.13 1.44
C ILE A 13 6.38 8.72 0.75
N ARG A 14 6.35 8.74 -0.59
CA ARG A 14 5.20 9.25 -1.35
C ARG A 14 3.94 8.43 -1.06
N ILE A 15 4.05 7.11 -1.02
CA ILE A 15 2.93 6.21 -0.69
C ILE A 15 2.41 6.51 0.71
N ALA A 16 3.29 6.56 1.71
CA ALA A 16 2.92 6.88 3.09
C ALA A 16 2.27 8.27 3.21
N LYS A 17 2.82 9.29 2.54
CA LYS A 17 2.24 10.64 2.44
C LYS A 17 0.81 10.61 1.90
N THR A 18 0.57 9.88 0.81
CA THR A 18 -0.77 9.78 0.22
C THR A 18 -1.76 9.10 1.17
N ILE A 19 -1.34 8.04 1.86
CA ILE A 19 -2.18 7.36 2.85
C ILE A 19 -2.53 8.29 4.01
N LEU A 20 -1.53 8.99 4.58
CA LEU A 20 -1.71 9.93 5.68
C LEU A 20 -2.67 11.07 5.31
N LYS A 21 -2.50 11.68 4.14
CA LYS A 21 -3.42 12.69 3.64
C LYS A 21 -4.85 12.16 3.50
N ALA A 22 -5.01 10.91 3.03
CA ALA A 22 -6.33 10.30 2.88
C ALA A 22 -7.03 10.00 4.22
N VAL A 23 -6.28 9.91 5.33
CA VAL A 23 -6.85 9.77 6.69
C VAL A 23 -6.93 11.09 7.45
N GLY A 24 -6.72 12.22 6.76
CA GLY A 24 -6.85 13.57 7.32
C GLY A 24 -5.65 14.03 8.14
N VAL A 25 -4.48 13.45 7.90
CA VAL A 25 -3.23 13.84 8.58
C VAL A 25 -2.40 14.70 7.64
N ASP A 26 -2.15 15.94 8.07
CA ASP A 26 -1.22 16.82 7.40
C ASP A 26 0.22 16.37 7.65
N VAL A 27 0.96 16.27 6.56
CA VAL A 27 2.33 15.79 6.58
C VAL A 27 3.28 16.95 6.34
N LEU A 28 4.28 17.07 7.20
CA LEU A 28 5.36 18.03 7.05
C LEU A 28 6.47 17.46 6.14
N ASP A 29 7.05 18.31 5.30
CA ASP A 29 8.02 17.87 4.28
C ASP A 29 9.38 17.46 4.84
N PHE A 30 9.68 17.77 6.10
CA PHE A 30 10.93 17.41 6.77
C PHE A 30 10.90 16.05 7.48
N PHE A 31 9.78 15.32 7.46
CA PHE A 31 9.73 13.98 8.05
C PHE A 31 10.66 13.01 7.31
N ASN A 32 11.40 12.22 8.07
CA ASN A 32 12.16 11.10 7.54
C ASN A 32 11.33 9.80 7.59
N TRP A 33 11.84 8.73 7.00
CA TRP A 33 11.12 7.47 6.91
C TRP A 33 10.64 6.90 8.27
N PRO A 34 11.46 6.85 9.33
CA PRO A 34 10.99 6.46 10.66
C PRO A 34 9.78 7.28 11.16
N ASN A 35 9.79 8.60 10.98
CA ASN A 35 8.66 9.45 11.36
C ASN A 35 7.39 9.08 10.58
N PHE A 36 7.52 8.78 9.28
CA PHE A 36 6.40 8.32 8.45
C PHE A 36 5.80 7.01 8.94
N GLN A 37 6.63 6.04 9.33
CA GLN A 37 6.15 4.74 9.79
C GLN A 37 5.36 4.84 11.09
N GLU A 38 5.87 5.60 12.06
CA GLU A 38 5.20 5.80 13.35
C GLU A 38 3.89 6.58 13.19
N LEU A 39 3.93 7.68 12.42
CA LEU A 39 2.75 8.49 12.15
C LEU A 39 1.70 7.68 11.38
N LEU A 40 2.11 6.88 10.39
CA LEU A 40 1.20 6.01 9.65
C LEU A 40 0.54 4.99 10.59
N ARG A 41 1.32 4.32 11.44
CA ARG A 41 0.83 3.33 12.40
C ARG A 41 -0.24 3.93 13.32
N SER A 42 0.07 5.04 14.00
CA SER A 42 -0.85 5.67 14.95
C SER A 42 -2.11 6.22 14.27
N SER A 43 -1.98 6.68 13.03
CA SER A 43 -3.10 7.26 12.27
C SER A 43 -4.15 6.24 11.84
N ILE A 44 -3.76 4.96 11.68
CA ILE A 44 -4.65 3.88 11.20
C ILE A 44 -4.95 2.81 12.24
N GLU A 45 -4.27 2.84 13.39
CA GLU A 45 -4.44 1.88 14.46
C GLU A 45 -5.92 1.79 14.89
N GLY A 46 -6.44 0.57 14.95
CA GLY A 46 -7.83 0.31 15.33
C GLY A 46 -8.88 0.82 14.32
N LYS A 47 -8.48 1.36 13.16
CA LYS A 47 -9.40 1.78 12.09
C LYS A 47 -9.55 0.70 11.03
N LYS A 48 -10.78 0.43 10.60
CA LYS A 48 -11.05 -0.50 9.49
C LYS A 48 -10.75 0.19 8.17
N LEU A 49 -9.81 -0.35 7.40
CA LEU A 49 -9.35 0.23 6.14
C LEU A 49 -9.51 -0.71 4.95
N LEU A 50 -9.79 -0.11 3.81
CA LEU A 50 -9.57 -0.71 2.48
C LEU A 50 -8.56 0.18 1.78
N LEU A 51 -7.34 -0.33 1.60
CA LEU A 51 -6.26 0.32 0.86
C LEU A 51 -6.15 -0.32 -0.52
N VAL A 52 -6.19 0.48 -1.58
CA VAL A 52 -5.91 0.06 -2.95
C VAL A 52 -4.56 0.63 -3.36
N LEU A 53 -3.61 -0.26 -3.68
CA LEU A 53 -2.34 0.08 -4.29
C LEU A 53 -2.42 -0.28 -5.78
N ASP A 54 -2.58 0.74 -6.61
CA ASP A 54 -2.82 0.60 -8.03
C ASP A 54 -1.52 0.70 -8.83
N ASP A 55 -1.36 -0.16 -9.83
CA ASP A 55 -0.22 -0.21 -10.76
C ASP A 55 1.15 -0.48 -10.11
N VAL A 56 1.22 -1.42 -9.17
CA VAL A 56 2.49 -1.77 -8.48
C VAL A 56 3.41 -2.60 -9.38
N TRP A 57 4.66 -2.17 -9.55
CA TRP A 57 5.67 -2.85 -10.37
C TRP A 57 6.78 -3.57 -9.58
N THR A 58 7.15 -3.05 -8.41
CA THR A 58 8.27 -3.60 -7.62
C THR A 58 7.92 -4.92 -6.93
N ASP A 59 8.80 -5.91 -7.05
CA ASP A 59 8.80 -7.16 -6.29
C ASP A 59 9.91 -7.19 -5.22
N ASP A 60 10.42 -6.02 -4.83
CA ASP A 60 11.41 -5.89 -3.76
C ASP A 60 10.73 -5.85 -2.38
N TYR A 61 10.80 -6.97 -1.67
CA TYR A 61 10.27 -7.08 -0.31
C TYR A 61 10.88 -6.05 0.65
N LYS A 62 12.14 -5.62 0.45
CA LYS A 62 12.79 -4.63 1.32
C LYS A 62 12.15 -3.24 1.23
N LYS A 63 11.51 -2.93 0.10
CA LYS A 63 10.70 -1.71 -0.08
C LYS A 63 9.30 -1.86 0.48
N TRP A 64 8.72 -3.05 0.35
CA TRP A 64 7.35 -3.32 0.80
C TRP A 64 7.23 -3.47 2.32
N GLU A 65 8.10 -4.26 2.95
CA GLU A 65 8.04 -4.57 4.38
C GLU A 65 7.93 -3.33 5.27
N PRO A 66 8.71 -2.26 5.04
CA PRO A 66 8.58 -1.03 5.81
C PRO A 66 7.20 -0.39 5.78
N LEU A 67 6.46 -0.47 4.65
CA LEU A 67 5.08 -0.01 4.52
C LEU A 67 4.07 -1.00 5.11
N LYS A 68 4.33 -2.31 4.97
CA LYS A 68 3.50 -3.39 5.51
C LYS A 68 3.38 -3.29 7.04
N LEU A 69 4.50 -3.03 7.73
CA LEU A 69 4.56 -3.09 9.20
C LEU A 69 3.59 -2.12 9.91
N PRO A 70 3.46 -0.84 9.52
CA PRO A 70 2.41 0.03 10.04
C PRO A 70 1.00 -0.46 9.72
N LEU A 71 0.74 -0.95 8.50
CA LEU A 71 -0.60 -1.34 8.03
C LEU A 71 -1.22 -2.50 8.83
N ILE A 72 -0.39 -3.34 9.45
CA ILE A 72 -0.84 -4.46 10.29
C ILE A 72 -1.56 -3.97 11.57
N SER A 73 -1.33 -2.74 12.04
CA SER A 73 -2.03 -2.20 13.22
C SER A 73 -3.51 -1.83 12.97
N SER A 74 -3.96 -1.92 11.72
CA SER A 74 -5.35 -1.63 11.35
C SER A 74 -6.35 -2.60 11.96
N ALA A 75 -7.62 -2.20 12.04
CA ALA A 75 -8.65 -3.03 12.66
C ALA A 75 -8.84 -4.36 11.91
N PRO A 76 -9.25 -5.44 12.61
CA PRO A 76 -9.66 -6.68 11.98
C PRO A 76 -10.70 -6.47 10.86
N GLY A 77 -10.55 -7.23 9.77
CA GLY A 77 -11.39 -7.06 8.58
C GLY A 77 -10.92 -5.96 7.62
N SER A 78 -9.80 -5.29 7.91
CA SER A 78 -9.10 -4.45 6.95
C SER A 78 -8.56 -5.29 5.78
N ARG A 79 -8.41 -4.64 4.61
CA ARG A 79 -7.97 -5.29 3.37
C ARG A 79 -7.05 -4.38 2.57
N ILE A 80 -6.07 -5.00 1.92
CA ILE A 80 -5.23 -4.36 0.90
C ILE A 80 -5.56 -5.03 -0.43
N LEU A 81 -5.89 -4.23 -1.44
CA LEU A 81 -6.04 -4.65 -2.83
C LEU A 81 -4.86 -4.10 -3.62
N VAL A 82 -4.22 -4.95 -4.40
CA VAL A 82 -3.10 -4.56 -5.25
C VAL A 82 -3.49 -4.85 -6.69
N THR A 83 -3.28 -3.91 -7.60
CA THR A 83 -3.31 -4.17 -9.04
C THR A 83 -1.88 -4.14 -9.55
N THR A 84 -1.55 -5.09 -10.43
CA THR A 84 -0.21 -5.24 -10.98
C THR A 84 -0.28 -6.04 -12.26
N ARG A 85 0.69 -5.82 -13.16
CA ARG A 85 0.93 -6.65 -14.35
C ARG A 85 2.00 -7.73 -14.10
N ASN A 86 2.65 -7.70 -12.92
CA ASN A 86 3.74 -8.57 -12.56
C ASN A 86 3.30 -9.53 -11.43
N GLU A 87 3.09 -10.80 -11.75
CA GLU A 87 2.69 -11.82 -10.76
C GLU A 87 3.70 -12.01 -9.61
N ARG A 88 4.96 -11.58 -9.77
CA ARG A 88 5.93 -11.63 -8.67
C ARG A 88 5.56 -10.66 -7.54
N VAL A 89 4.89 -9.56 -7.87
CA VAL A 89 4.40 -8.59 -6.88
C VAL A 89 3.37 -9.23 -5.96
N SER A 90 2.42 -10.01 -6.48
CA SER A 90 1.40 -10.67 -5.63
C SER A 90 2.04 -11.69 -4.68
N LYS A 91 3.08 -12.40 -5.13
CA LYS A 91 3.87 -13.31 -4.29
C LYS A 91 4.66 -12.55 -3.22
N MET A 92 5.38 -11.50 -3.61
CA MET A 92 6.16 -10.66 -2.69
C MET A 92 5.29 -10.03 -1.60
N MET A 93 4.09 -9.57 -1.98
CA MET A 93 3.15 -8.96 -1.04
C MET A 93 2.32 -9.97 -0.25
N GLU A 94 2.58 -11.27 -0.43
CA GLU A 94 1.89 -12.38 0.26
C GLU A 94 0.36 -12.30 0.07
N ALA A 95 -0.09 -12.03 -1.16
CA ALA A 95 -1.52 -11.90 -1.45
C ALA A 95 -2.26 -13.20 -1.16
N THR A 96 -3.29 -13.13 -0.32
CA THR A 96 -4.15 -14.28 0.04
C THR A 96 -5.05 -14.74 -1.11
N TYR A 97 -5.35 -13.85 -2.04
CA TYR A 97 -6.14 -14.13 -3.23
C TYR A 97 -5.57 -13.34 -4.41
N THR A 98 -5.39 -14.01 -5.55
CA THR A 98 -4.97 -13.38 -6.81
C THR A 98 -6.03 -13.65 -7.87
N LEU A 99 -6.45 -12.62 -8.59
CA LEU A 99 -7.40 -12.72 -9.69
C LEU A 99 -6.72 -12.25 -10.99
N PRO A 100 -6.32 -13.17 -11.88
CA PRO A 100 -5.84 -12.80 -13.20
C PRO A 100 -6.96 -12.13 -13.99
N LEU A 101 -6.76 -10.87 -14.39
CA LEU A 101 -7.67 -10.20 -15.30
C LEU A 101 -7.43 -10.73 -16.71
N GLY A 102 -8.40 -11.49 -17.23
CA GLY A 102 -8.40 -11.97 -18.60
C GLY A 102 -8.60 -10.82 -19.60
N LYS A 103 -8.42 -11.14 -20.89
CA LYS A 103 -8.84 -10.24 -21.96
C LYS A 103 -10.37 -10.18 -21.99
N LEU A 104 -10.92 -9.03 -22.39
CA LEU A 104 -12.37 -8.86 -22.47
C LEU A 104 -13.01 -9.91 -23.39
N PHE A 105 -12.38 -10.23 -24.54
CA PHE A 105 -12.58 -11.40 -25.40
C PHE A 105 -11.38 -11.48 -26.36
N VAL A 106 -10.96 -12.67 -26.80
CA VAL A 106 -10.31 -12.86 -28.11
C VAL A 106 -10.72 -14.25 -28.63
N GLU A 107 -11.19 -14.27 -29.87
CA GLU A 107 -11.50 -15.48 -30.67
C GLU A 107 -10.35 -16.49 -30.71
#